data_AF-A0A850GHZ1-F1
#
_entry.id   AF-A0A850GHZ1-F1
#
_cell.length_a   1.000
_cell.length_b   1.000
_cell.length_c   1.000
_cell.angle_alpha   90.00
_cell.angle_beta   90.00
_cell.angle_gamma   90.00
#
_symmetry.space_group_name_H-M   'P 1'
#
loop_
_entity.id
_entity.type
_entity.pdbx_description
1 polymer ?
#
loop_
_entity_poly.entity_id
_entity_poly.type
_entity_poly.pdbx_seq_one_letter_code
_entity_poly.pdbx_strand_id
1 'polypeptide(L)'
;MPPAALALIDAVFQLALHHSRRAQSVAMPEHESGSVRAEIRGPLTEAESAGCIRVDVIVTLQPRGGGEPEVRRVDFCIDLEGERLLASSVSLAEIPLDRSGLALLIGELESWCYVQIPVQRIDYTESEDDPMVTADIEP
;
A
#
# COMPACT_ATOMS: atom_id res chain seq x y z
N MET A 1 7.66 12.98 -20.57
CA MET A 1 7.52 11.96 -19.51
C MET A 1 7.24 10.63 -20.19
N PRO A 2 8.05 9.58 -19.96
CA PRO A 2 7.88 8.26 -20.58
C PRO A 2 6.53 7.62 -20.19
N PRO A 3 5.89 6.83 -21.07
CA PRO A 3 4.63 6.14 -20.75
C PRO A 3 4.70 5.27 -19.48
N ALA A 4 5.84 4.64 -19.24
CA ALA A 4 6.07 3.83 -18.03
C ALA A 4 6.03 4.66 -16.74
N ALA A 5 6.57 5.88 -16.74
CA ALA A 5 6.50 6.78 -15.58
C ALA A 5 5.05 7.18 -15.27
N LEU A 6 4.26 7.50 -16.30
CA LEU A 6 2.84 7.81 -16.11
C LEU A 6 2.03 6.61 -15.60
N ALA A 7 2.28 5.43 -16.16
CA ALA A 7 1.65 4.20 -15.70
C ALA A 7 1.99 3.86 -14.24
N LEU A 8 3.25 4.09 -13.84
CA LEU A 8 3.67 3.92 -12.45
C LEU A 8 2.97 4.90 -11.52
N ILE A 9 2.91 6.18 -11.88
CA ILE A 9 2.23 7.21 -11.09
C ILE A 9 0.75 6.86 -10.89
N ASP A 10 0.05 6.46 -11.96
CA ASP A 10 -1.34 6.01 -11.86
C ASP A 10 -1.47 4.79 -10.95
N ALA A 11 -0.62 3.77 -11.14
CA ALA A 11 -0.63 2.57 -10.31
C ALA A 11 -0.42 2.88 -8.81
N VAL A 12 0.47 3.81 -8.47
CA VAL A 12 0.71 4.24 -7.08
C VAL A 12 -0.52 4.96 -6.51
N PHE A 13 -1.20 5.82 -7.28
CA PHE A 13 -2.43 6.45 -6.84
C PHE A 13 -3.56 5.42 -6.62
N GLN A 14 -3.70 4.45 -7.52
CA GLN A 14 -4.67 3.36 -7.35
C GLN A 14 -4.38 2.52 -6.11
N LEU A 15 -3.10 2.19 -5.87
CA LEU A 15 -2.65 1.49 -4.67
C LEU A 15 -3.00 2.28 -3.41
N ALA A 16 -2.64 3.57 -3.34
CA ALA A 16 -2.94 4.41 -2.19
C ALA A 16 -4.46 4.49 -1.93
N LEU A 17 -5.27 4.68 -2.99
CA LEU A 17 -6.73 4.72 -2.88
C LEU A 17 -7.31 3.38 -2.38
N HIS A 18 -6.82 2.26 -2.91
CA HIS A 18 -7.22 0.92 -2.48
C HIS A 18 -6.96 0.73 -0.98
N HIS A 19 -5.74 1.00 -0.52
CA HIS A 19 -5.37 0.82 0.88
C HIS A 19 -6.04 1.85 1.80
N SER A 20 -6.32 3.05 1.34
CA SER A 20 -7.06 4.07 2.11
C SER A 20 -8.50 3.62 2.36
N ARG A 21 -9.20 3.09 1.35
CA ARG A 21 -10.53 2.49 1.52
C ARG A 21 -10.51 1.32 2.49
N ARG A 22 -9.48 0.47 2.41
CA ARG A 22 -9.31 -0.64 3.36
C ARG A 22 -9.08 -0.16 4.78
N ALA A 23 -8.25 0.85 4.99
CA ALA A 23 -7.97 1.40 6.30
C ALA A 23 -9.23 1.97 6.99
N GLN A 24 -10.22 2.37 6.20
CA GLN A 24 -11.53 2.82 6.70
C GLN A 24 -12.48 1.66 7.04
N SER A 25 -12.30 0.48 6.45
CA SER A 25 -13.20 -0.66 6.64
C SER A 25 -12.70 -1.70 7.65
N VAL A 26 -11.39 -1.71 7.94
CA VAL A 26 -10.78 -2.67 8.87
C VAL A 26 -10.77 -2.11 10.28
N ALA A 27 -11.31 -2.85 11.24
CA ALA A 27 -11.16 -2.51 12.66
C ALA A 27 -9.75 -2.88 13.12
N MET A 28 -8.95 -1.85 13.44
CA MET A 28 -7.61 -1.99 14.01
C MET A 28 -7.69 -1.92 15.54
N PRO A 29 -7.04 -2.81 16.31
CA PRO A 29 -7.18 -2.83 17.77
C PRO A 29 -6.74 -1.53 18.47
N GLU A 30 -5.66 -0.91 17.97
CA GLU A 30 -5.03 0.27 18.58
C GLU A 30 -5.41 1.59 17.89
N HIS A 31 -5.97 1.52 16.68
CA HIS A 31 -6.28 2.70 15.85
C HIS A 31 -7.78 2.76 15.53
N GLU A 32 -8.35 3.96 15.56
CA GLU A 32 -9.76 4.19 15.24
C GLU A 32 -9.99 4.39 13.75
N SER A 33 -8.99 4.94 13.06
CA SER A 33 -9.03 5.15 11.62
C SER A 33 -7.62 5.13 11.03
N GLY A 34 -7.55 4.93 9.72
CA GLY A 34 -6.34 5.09 8.95
C GLY A 34 -6.62 5.66 7.57
N SER A 35 -5.59 6.20 6.95
CA SER A 35 -5.65 6.64 5.55
C SER A 35 -4.31 6.40 4.88
N VAL A 36 -4.36 6.17 3.57
CA VAL A 36 -3.17 6.09 2.72
C VAL A 36 -3.28 7.14 1.64
N ARG A 37 -2.17 7.85 1.38
CA ARG A 37 -2.08 8.83 0.29
C ARG A 37 -0.75 8.71 -0.42
N ALA A 38 -0.75 9.05 -1.70
CA ALA A 38 0.45 9.26 -2.47
C ALA A 38 0.66 10.76 -2.69
N GLU A 39 1.88 11.24 -2.51
CA GLU A 39 2.32 12.58 -2.84
C GLU A 39 3.41 12.51 -3.92
N ILE A 40 3.35 13.41 -4.89
CA ILE A 40 4.32 13.47 -5.98
C ILE A 40 4.94 14.86 -5.98
N ARG A 41 6.27 14.91 -6.01
CA ARG A 41 7.05 16.15 -5.98
C ARG A 41 8.16 16.09 -7.01
N GLY A 42 8.37 17.19 -7.72
CA GLY A 42 9.53 17.31 -8.60
C GLY A 42 9.28 18.21 -9.81
N PRO A 43 10.30 18.35 -10.68
CA PRO A 43 11.62 17.73 -10.56
C PRO A 43 12.38 18.26 -9.33
N LEU A 44 13.08 17.37 -8.63
CA LEU A 44 13.87 17.73 -7.46
C LEU A 44 15.13 18.53 -7.88
N THR A 45 15.58 19.41 -6.98
CA THR A 45 16.77 20.25 -7.18
C THR A 45 17.97 19.82 -6.32
N GLU A 46 17.77 18.85 -5.44
CA GLU A 46 18.77 18.31 -4.53
C GLU A 46 19.83 17.50 -5.29
N ALA A 47 21.11 17.66 -4.95
CA ALA A 47 22.22 17.16 -5.78
C ALA A 47 22.18 15.64 -6.08
N GLU A 48 21.74 14.82 -5.13
CA GLU A 48 21.69 13.35 -5.29
C GLU A 48 20.48 12.86 -6.08
N SER A 49 19.44 13.69 -6.21
CA SER A 49 18.16 13.35 -6.85
C SER A 49 17.76 14.37 -7.91
N ALA A 50 18.72 15.17 -8.39
CA ALA A 50 18.44 16.30 -9.27
C ALA A 50 17.75 15.81 -10.55
N GLY A 51 16.64 16.46 -10.91
CA GLY A 51 15.84 16.07 -12.08
C GLY A 51 14.87 14.91 -11.86
N CYS A 52 14.95 14.20 -10.72
CA CYS A 52 14.03 13.11 -10.41
C CYS A 52 12.65 13.60 -9.97
N ILE A 53 11.64 12.75 -10.18
CA ILE A 53 10.32 12.92 -9.57
C ILE A 53 10.26 12.02 -8.34
N ARG A 54 10.09 12.61 -7.15
CA ARG A 54 9.89 11.88 -5.91
C ARG A 54 8.42 11.51 -5.73
N VAL A 55 8.20 10.28 -5.30
CA VAL A 55 6.89 9.75 -4.93
C VAL A 55 6.97 9.28 -3.49
N ASP A 56 6.11 9.85 -2.63
CA ASP A 56 5.98 9.44 -1.24
C ASP A 56 4.63 8.73 -1.05
N VAL A 57 4.63 7.51 -0.52
CA VAL A 57 3.42 6.82 -0.03
C VAL A 57 3.38 6.97 1.48
N ILE A 58 2.29 7.55 1.97
CA ILE A 58 2.13 7.98 3.37
C ILE A 58 0.91 7.28 3.96
N VAL A 59 1.13 6.59 5.07
CA VAL A 59 0.07 6.01 5.91
C VAL A 59 -0.05 6.88 7.16
N THR A 60 -1.27 7.33 7.44
CA THR A 60 -1.60 8.03 8.68
C THR A 60 -2.58 7.19 9.47
N LEU A 61 -2.26 6.88 10.73
CA LEU A 61 -3.10 6.11 11.64
C LEU A 61 -3.49 6.98 12.84
N GLN A 62 -4.77 6.99 13.19
CA GLN A 62 -5.28 7.73 14.34
C GLN A 62 -5.43 6.80 15.54
N PRO A 63 -4.68 7.01 16.65
CA PRO A 63 -4.78 6.17 17.84
C PRO A 63 -6.15 6.26 18.52
N ARG A 64 -6.63 5.14 19.07
CA ARG A 64 -7.82 5.10 19.92
C ARG A 64 -7.53 5.79 21.25
N GLY A 65 -8.42 6.68 21.67
CA GLY A 65 -8.31 7.40 22.95
C GLY A 65 -7.77 8.83 22.83
N GLY A 66 -7.55 9.32 21.61
CA GLY A 66 -7.02 10.66 21.35
C GLY A 66 -5.50 10.70 21.48
N GLY A 67 -4.84 11.37 20.53
CA GLY A 67 -3.40 11.43 20.43
C GLY A 67 -2.96 11.96 19.06
N GLU A 68 -1.68 12.25 18.91
CA GLU A 68 -1.11 12.67 17.64
C GLU A 68 -1.17 11.53 16.61
N PRO A 69 -1.51 11.81 15.35
CA PRO A 69 -1.52 10.80 14.30
C PRO A 69 -0.13 10.17 14.11
N GLU A 70 -0.09 8.84 14.04
CA GLU A 70 1.12 8.14 13.62
C GLU A 70 1.27 8.24 12.10
N VAL A 71 2.37 8.82 11.64
CA VAL A 71 2.68 8.96 10.21
C VAL A 71 3.83 8.06 9.83
N ARG A 72 3.59 7.17 8.87
CA ARG A 72 4.60 6.27 8.30
C ARG A 72 4.75 6.58 6.82
N ARG A 73 5.98 6.60 6.32
CA ARG A 73 6.28 7.00 4.94
C ARG A 73 7.25 6.00 4.32
N VAL A 74 7.02 5.72 3.04
CA VAL A 74 7.98 5.08 2.15
C VAL A 74 8.05 5.89 0.86
N ASP A 75 9.23 5.96 0.26
CA ASP A 75 9.48 6.82 -0.90
C ASP A 75 10.38 6.17 -1.94
N PHE A 76 10.28 6.68 -3.16
CA PHE A 76 11.17 6.36 -4.27
C PHE A 76 11.26 7.55 -5.23
N CYS A 77 12.28 7.55 -6.08
CA CYS A 77 12.49 8.56 -7.11
C CYS A 77 12.43 7.94 -8.51
N ILE A 78 11.79 8.65 -9.43
CA ILE A 78 11.75 8.32 -10.86
C ILE A 78 12.79 9.19 -11.56
N ASP A 79 13.88 8.57 -12.01
CA ASP A 79 14.91 9.19 -12.84
C ASP A 79 14.48 9.03 -14.31
N LEU A 80 13.98 10.13 -14.89
CA LEU A 80 13.48 10.15 -16.27
C LEU A 80 14.60 10.16 -17.31
N GLU A 81 15.80 10.61 -16.94
CA GLU A 81 16.96 10.68 -17.84
C GLU A 81 17.69 9.35 -17.88
N GLY A 82 17.88 8.73 -16.71
CA GLY A 82 18.45 7.38 -16.57
C GLY A 82 17.46 6.24 -16.80
N GLU A 83 16.18 6.53 -17.09
CA GLU A 83 15.09 5.56 -17.26
C GLU A 83 15.06 4.48 -16.16
N ARG A 84 15.12 4.92 -14.91
CA ARG A 84 15.23 4.02 -13.74
C ARG A 84 14.45 4.54 -12.55
N LEU A 85 14.24 3.65 -11.60
CA LEU A 85 13.61 3.91 -10.31
C LEU A 85 14.66 3.74 -9.22
N LEU A 86 14.79 4.76 -8.37
CA LEU A 86 15.67 4.77 -7.21
C LEU A 86 14.79 4.55 -5.98
N ALA A 87 14.79 3.33 -5.46
CA ALA A 87 13.83 2.84 -4.48
C ALA A 87 14.55 2.28 -3.25
N SER A 88 15.43 3.07 -2.64
CA SER A 88 16.26 2.69 -1.49
C SER A 88 15.48 2.56 -0.18
N SER A 89 14.34 3.24 -0.05
CA SER A 89 13.44 3.10 1.10
C SER A 89 12.60 1.82 1.07
N VAL A 90 12.71 1.04 -0.01
CA VAL A 90 12.22 -0.34 -0.15
C VAL A 90 13.40 -1.25 -0.52
N SER A 91 13.22 -2.56 -0.45
CA SER A 91 14.31 -3.54 -0.63
C SER A 91 14.85 -3.68 -2.07
N LEU A 92 14.66 -2.66 -2.93
CA LEU A 92 14.90 -2.76 -4.38
C LEU A 92 16.08 -1.92 -4.90
N ALA A 93 16.62 -1.00 -4.10
CA ALA A 93 17.77 -0.13 -4.45
C ALA A 93 17.61 0.65 -5.78
N GLU A 94 17.97 0.05 -6.92
CA GLU A 94 17.84 0.62 -8.27
C GLU A 94 17.25 -0.42 -9.23
N ILE A 95 16.18 -0.07 -9.94
CA ILE A 95 15.49 -0.97 -10.88
C ILE A 95 15.12 -0.20 -12.17
N PRO A 96 15.01 -0.88 -13.33
CA PRO A 96 14.68 -0.23 -14.59
C PRO A 96 13.26 0.35 -14.61
N LEU A 97 13.06 1.45 -15.35
CA LEU A 97 11.73 2.03 -15.61
C LEU A 97 11.02 1.28 -16.74
N ASP A 98 10.77 0.00 -16.52
CA ASP A 98 10.06 -0.87 -17.45
C ASP A 98 8.93 -1.64 -16.76
N ARG A 99 8.22 -2.48 -17.50
CA ARG A 99 7.10 -3.26 -16.96
C ARG A 99 7.50 -4.14 -15.77
N SER A 100 8.70 -4.71 -15.79
CA SER A 100 9.18 -5.61 -14.74
C SER A 100 9.54 -4.84 -13.48
N GLY A 101 10.25 -3.72 -13.63
CA GLY A 101 10.57 -2.82 -12.52
C GLY A 101 9.32 -2.21 -11.89
N LEU A 102 8.33 -1.81 -12.70
CA LEU A 102 7.02 -1.37 -12.22
C LEU A 102 6.34 -2.44 -11.38
N ALA A 103 6.30 -3.69 -11.86
CA ALA A 103 5.65 -4.78 -11.13
C ALA A 103 6.35 -5.09 -9.80
N LEU A 104 7.68 -5.09 -9.77
CA LEU A 104 8.47 -5.30 -8.55
C LEU A 104 8.19 -4.18 -7.53
N LEU A 105 8.24 -2.92 -7.97
CA LEU A 105 8.01 -1.78 -7.08
C LEU A 105 6.60 -1.78 -6.50
N ILE A 106 5.58 -2.00 -7.33
CA ILE A 106 4.19 -2.05 -6.88
C ILE A 106 3.98 -3.20 -5.88
N GLY A 107 4.56 -4.37 -6.14
CA GLY A 107 4.50 -5.50 -5.20
C GLY A 107 5.11 -5.18 -3.83
N GLU A 108 6.27 -4.51 -3.81
CA GLU A 108 6.91 -4.09 -2.56
C GLU A 108 6.12 -3.00 -1.82
N LEU A 109 5.58 -2.01 -2.54
CA LEU A 109 4.73 -0.97 -1.95
C LEU A 109 3.43 -1.55 -1.38
N GLU A 110 2.83 -2.52 -2.08
CA GLU A 110 1.64 -3.21 -1.62
C GLU A 110 1.93 -4.04 -0.36
N SER A 111 3.01 -4.82 -0.37
CA SER A 111 3.51 -5.57 0.78
C SER A 111 3.74 -4.66 1.99
N TRP A 112 4.43 -3.54 1.78
CA TRP A 112 4.66 -2.54 2.82
C TRP A 112 3.33 -1.98 3.38
N CYS A 113 2.36 -1.66 2.52
CA CYS A 113 1.04 -1.18 2.95
C CYS A 113 0.26 -2.23 3.76
N TYR A 114 0.39 -3.52 3.44
CA TYR A 114 -0.21 -4.61 4.23
C TYR A 114 0.38 -4.73 5.63
N VAL A 115 1.68 -4.46 5.78
CA VAL A 115 2.32 -4.41 7.10
C VAL A 115 1.76 -3.24 7.93
N GLN A 116 1.51 -2.08 7.30
CA GLN A 116 1.01 -0.91 8.02
C GLN A 116 -0.49 -0.99 8.34
N ILE A 117 -1.28 -1.61 7.46
CA ILE A 117 -2.73 -1.77 7.61
C ILE A 117 -3.04 -3.27 7.49
N PRO A 118 -3.00 -4.01 8.61
CA PRO A 118 -3.17 -5.46 8.60
C PRO A 118 -4.52 -5.87 8.02
N VAL A 119 -4.56 -7.01 7.34
CA VAL A 119 -5.82 -7.64 6.94
C VAL A 119 -6.43 -8.28 8.18
N GLN A 120 -7.72 -8.05 8.46
CA GLN A 120 -8.40 -8.87 9.46
C GLN A 120 -8.31 -10.33 9.03
N ARG A 121 -7.73 -11.18 9.89
CA ARG A 121 -7.99 -12.62 9.79
C ARG A 121 -9.48 -12.78 9.95
N ILE A 122 -10.14 -13.20 8.87
CA ILE A 122 -11.47 -13.79 8.99
C ILE A 122 -11.21 -15.13 9.67
N ASP A 123 -11.34 -15.15 11.00
CA ASP A 123 -11.44 -16.41 11.72
C ASP A 123 -12.73 -17.06 11.22
N TYR A 124 -12.60 -18.02 10.30
CA TYR A 124 -13.67 -18.96 10.01
C TYR A 124 -13.91 -19.71 11.31
N THR A 125 -14.87 -19.24 12.10
CA THR A 125 -15.49 -20.07 13.12
C THR A 125 -16.24 -21.12 12.33
N GLU A 126 -15.64 -22.30 12.18
CA GLU A 126 -16.38 -23.50 11.80
C GLU A 126 -17.61 -23.54 12.72
N SER A 127 -18.77 -23.34 12.11
CA SER A 127 -20.05 -23.41 12.78
C SER A 127 -20.28 -24.89 13.06
N GLU A 128 -19.83 -25.39 14.21
CA GLU A 128 -20.29 -26.66 14.75
C GLU A 128 -21.75 -26.50 15.22
N ASP A 129 -22.68 -26.32 14.29
CA ASP A 129 -24.12 -26.43 14.53
C ASP A 129 -24.81 -26.68 13.18
N ASP A 130 -24.54 -27.85 12.60
CA ASP A 130 -25.43 -28.44 11.60
C ASP A 130 -26.44 -29.31 12.37
N PRO A 131 -27.69 -28.87 12.57
CA PRO A 131 -28.67 -29.71 13.25
C PRO A 131 -28.96 -30.92 12.38
N MET A 132 -28.52 -32.07 12.88
CA MET A 132 -28.79 -33.41 12.36
C MET A 132 -30.30 -33.55 12.09
N VAL A 133 -30.70 -33.46 10.82
CA VAL A 133 -32.06 -33.75 10.38
C VAL A 133 -32.30 -35.24 10.55
N THR A 134 -32.90 -35.63 11.67
CA THR A 134 -33.49 -36.96 11.82
C THR A 134 -34.74 -37.03 10.95
N ALA A 135 -34.62 -37.71 9.81
CA ALA A 135 -35.78 -38.09 9.02
C ALA A 135 -36.51 -39.22 9.76
N ASP A 136 -37.60 -38.87 10.44
CA ASP A 136 -38.59 -39.83 10.91
C ASP A 136 -39.23 -40.52 9.70
N ILE A 137 -38.89 -41.79 9.50
CA ILE A 137 -39.59 -42.68 8.58
C ILE A 137 -40.50 -43.55 9.45
N GLU A 138 -41.78 -43.19 9.54
CA GLU A 138 -42.81 -44.06 10.11
C GLU A 138 -43.08 -45.27 9.19
N PRO A 139 -43.42 -46.45 9.76
CA PRO A 139 -43.47 -47.74 9.07
C PRO A 139 -44.67 -47.95 8.14
#